data_AF-A0A3C0A115-F1
#
_entry.id   AF-A0A3C0A115-F1
#
_cell.length_a   1.000
_cell.length_b   1.000
_cell.length_c   1.000
_cell.angle_alpha   90.00
_cell.angle_beta   90.00
_cell.angle_gamma   90.00
#
_symmetry.space_group_name_H-M   'P 1'
#
loop_
_entity.id
_entity.type
_entity.pdbx_description
1 polymer ?
#
loop_
_entity_poly.entity_id
_entity_poly.type
_entity_poly.pdbx_seq_one_letter_code
_entity_poly.pdbx_strand_id
1 'polypeptide(L)'
;MNKPSILVVLIAVIAGTGGSVAAGGFNTLLPSKAELSVVSGIPVATPAADPAPVKVASRIKTAVLKTAGYMEQEFNGKILTNSELTDLTAQMNYLAALPDKDIPTELLGYLEGISISIQDLLPKGPVGRDIKPALKAARALQLKVSAIG
;
A
#
# COMPACT_ATOMS: atom_id res chain seq x y z
N MET A 1 5.99 13.37 -44.53
CA MET A 1 6.74 12.39 -43.70
C MET A 1 6.06 12.39 -42.34
N ASN A 2 5.00 11.58 -42.20
CA ASN A 2 4.09 11.62 -41.04
C ASN A 2 4.56 10.62 -39.99
N LYS A 3 4.91 11.11 -38.79
CA LYS A 3 5.06 10.27 -37.60
C LYS A 3 3.67 10.08 -36.97
N PRO A 4 3.19 8.84 -36.75
CA PRO A 4 1.94 8.63 -36.04
C PRO A 4 2.13 8.83 -34.53
N SER A 5 1.26 9.64 -33.95
CA SER A 5 1.06 9.82 -32.51
C SER A 5 0.68 8.49 -31.87
N ILE A 6 1.44 8.06 -30.85
CA ILE A 6 1.08 6.89 -30.03
C ILE A 6 0.22 7.41 -28.88
N LEU A 7 -1.08 7.43 -29.15
CA LEU A 7 -2.15 7.30 -28.17
C LEU A 7 -2.87 5.99 -28.51
N VAL A 8 -3.52 5.36 -27.52
CA VAL A 8 -4.34 4.13 -27.60
C VAL A 8 -3.44 2.86 -27.51
N VAL A 9 -3.57 1.90 -26.59
CA VAL A 9 -4.74 1.18 -26.03
C VAL A 9 -4.33 0.50 -24.70
N LEU A 10 -5.10 0.66 -23.62
CA LEU A 10 -5.66 -0.48 -22.86
C LEU A 10 -6.85 -0.02 -22.00
N ILE A 11 -8.05 -0.07 -22.59
CA ILE A 11 -9.30 -0.11 -21.84
C ILE A 11 -9.63 -1.60 -21.71
N ALA A 12 -9.50 -2.16 -20.51
CA ALA A 12 -10.07 -3.45 -20.17
C ALA A 12 -11.29 -3.22 -19.27
N VAL A 13 -12.42 -3.66 -19.80
CA VAL A 13 -13.78 -3.63 -19.23
C VAL A 13 -13.84 -4.41 -17.91
N ILE A 14 -14.40 -3.79 -16.87
CA ILE A 14 -15.13 -4.52 -15.82
C ILE A 14 -16.52 -3.89 -15.73
N ALA A 15 -17.37 -4.28 -16.67
CA ALA A 15 -18.81 -4.12 -16.54
C ALA A 15 -19.37 -5.50 -16.18
N GLY A 16 -19.94 -5.60 -14.98
CA GLY A 16 -20.91 -6.64 -14.64
C GLY A 16 -20.37 -7.91 -14.01
N THR A 17 -20.00 -7.84 -12.73
CA THR A 17 -20.42 -8.83 -11.71
C THR A 17 -20.27 -8.18 -10.34
N GLY A 18 -21.40 -7.97 -9.64
CA GLY A 18 -21.36 -7.88 -8.18
C GLY A 18 -20.87 -9.24 -7.68
N GLY A 19 -19.62 -9.30 -7.24
CA GLY A 19 -18.99 -10.55 -6.88
C GLY A 19 -17.57 -10.30 -6.40
N SER A 20 -17.37 -10.53 -5.12
CA SER A 20 -16.10 -10.45 -4.40
C SER A 20 -14.94 -11.01 -5.22
N VAL A 21 -13.97 -10.17 -5.59
CA VAL A 21 -12.66 -10.67 -5.98
C VAL A 21 -11.93 -11.08 -4.71
N ALA A 22 -11.94 -12.38 -4.50
CA ALA A 22 -11.30 -13.05 -3.39
C ALA A 22 -9.80 -12.72 -3.36
N ALA A 23 -9.30 -12.49 -2.14
CA ALA A 23 -7.91 -12.46 -1.76
C ALA A 23 -7.21 -13.81 -2.06
N GLY A 24 -6.94 -14.08 -3.34
CA GLY A 24 -6.23 -15.27 -3.81
C GLY A 24 -4.77 -14.96 -4.07
N GLY A 25 -3.98 -14.81 -3.01
CA GLY A 25 -2.53 -14.59 -3.14
C GLY A 25 -1.74 -14.53 -1.83
N PHE A 26 -2.40 -14.43 -0.67
CA PHE A 26 -1.73 -14.34 0.64
C PHE A 26 -1.88 -15.58 1.53
N ASN A 27 -2.47 -16.68 1.04
CA ASN A 27 -2.91 -17.77 1.90
C ASN A 27 -1.92 -18.93 2.09
N THR A 28 -0.67 -18.82 1.65
CA THR A 28 0.31 -19.93 1.73
C THR A 28 1.28 -19.85 2.90
N LEU A 29 1.17 -18.83 3.77
CA LEU A 29 2.10 -18.63 4.91
C LEU A 29 1.43 -18.61 6.28
N LEU A 30 0.19 -19.08 6.39
CA LEU A 30 -0.43 -19.32 7.69
C LEU A 30 -0.13 -20.76 8.13
N PRO A 31 0.66 -21.01 9.18
CA PRO A 31 0.62 -22.32 9.82
C PRO A 31 -0.80 -22.55 10.34
N SER A 32 -1.45 -23.55 9.79
CA SER A 32 -2.77 -24.03 10.20
C SER A 32 -2.79 -24.36 11.69
N LYS A 33 -3.85 -23.92 12.35
CA LYS A 33 -4.12 -24.03 13.77
C LYS A 33 -4.47 -25.47 14.21
N ALA A 34 -3.59 -26.43 13.96
CA ALA A 34 -3.73 -27.80 14.43
C ALA A 34 -2.35 -28.38 14.75
N GLU A 35 -2.29 -29.10 15.88
CA GLU A 35 -1.15 -29.85 16.41
C GLU A 35 -0.23 -29.10 17.38
N LEU A 36 -0.74 -28.87 18.59
CA LEU A 36 0.11 -28.92 19.79
C LEU A 36 -0.65 -29.65 20.90
N SER A 37 -0.58 -30.98 20.84
CA SER A 37 -0.79 -31.84 22.00
C SER A 37 0.38 -32.81 22.10
N VAL A 38 1.10 -32.68 23.22
CA VAL A 38 1.96 -33.69 23.88
C VAL A 38 3.34 -33.94 23.27
N VAL A 39 4.41 -33.47 23.94
CA VAL A 39 5.34 -34.36 24.68
C VAL A 39 6.22 -33.55 25.65
N SER A 40 6.41 -34.10 26.85
CA SER A 40 7.22 -33.59 27.96
C SER A 40 8.65 -33.17 27.61
N GLY A 41 9.06 -32.04 28.19
CA GLY A 41 10.28 -31.98 29.01
C GLY A 41 11.61 -31.70 28.31
N ILE A 42 11.92 -30.43 28.01
CA ILE A 42 13.26 -29.82 28.11
C ILE A 42 13.07 -28.30 28.33
N PRO A 43 13.65 -27.66 29.37
CA PRO A 43 13.64 -26.21 29.45
C PRO A 43 14.79 -25.67 28.60
N VAL A 44 14.50 -25.30 27.35
CA VAL A 44 15.42 -24.44 26.60
C VAL A 44 14.98 -23.00 26.83
N ALA A 45 15.66 -22.34 27.76
CA ALA A 45 15.67 -20.89 27.85
C ALA A 45 16.39 -20.34 26.61
N THR A 46 15.65 -20.16 25.52
CA THR A 46 16.09 -19.33 24.39
C THR A 46 15.92 -17.87 24.81
N PRO A 47 16.96 -17.01 24.68
CA PRO A 47 16.81 -15.60 25.01
C PRO A 47 15.70 -15.02 24.13
N ALA A 48 14.73 -14.34 24.76
CA ALA A 48 13.63 -13.68 24.08
C ALA A 48 14.18 -12.69 23.05
N ALA A 49 14.21 -13.11 21.78
CA ALA A 49 14.41 -12.20 20.68
C ALA A 49 13.25 -11.20 20.71
N ASP A 50 13.60 -9.94 20.86
CA ASP A 50 12.70 -8.79 20.90
C ASP A 50 11.60 -8.89 19.80
N PRO A 51 10.30 -8.65 20.09
CA PRO A 51 9.22 -8.69 19.10
C PRO A 51 9.27 -7.56 18.05
N ALA A 52 10.35 -6.78 17.99
CA ALA A 52 10.56 -5.65 17.09
C ALA A 52 10.29 -5.93 15.58
N PRO A 53 10.80 -7.01 14.95
CA PRO A 53 10.65 -7.20 13.50
C PRO A 53 9.19 -7.44 13.09
N VAL A 54 8.39 -8.11 13.92
CA VAL A 54 6.97 -8.38 13.67
C VAL A 54 6.13 -7.10 13.72
N LYS A 55 6.45 -6.18 14.65
CA LYS A 55 5.77 -4.90 14.79
C LYS A 55 6.01 -3.98 13.60
N VAL A 56 7.23 -3.95 13.06
CA VAL A 56 7.58 -3.14 11.89
C VAL A 56 6.84 -3.64 10.65
N ALA A 57 6.87 -4.94 10.37
CA ALA A 57 6.15 -5.52 9.23
C ALA A 57 4.63 -5.27 9.32
N SER A 58 4.05 -5.39 10.52
CA SER A 58 2.62 -5.09 10.76
C SER A 58 2.27 -3.62 10.48
N ARG A 59 3.15 -2.68 10.87
CA ARG A 59 2.95 -1.25 10.63
C ARG A 59 3.07 -0.89 9.16
N ILE A 60 4.04 -1.47 8.44
CA ILE A 60 4.17 -1.30 6.98
C ILE A 60 2.89 -1.76 6.30
N LYS A 61 2.43 -2.99 6.60
CA LYS A 61 1.17 -3.52 6.05
C LYS A 61 -0.01 -2.59 6.31
N THR A 62 -0.14 -2.09 7.54
CA THR A 62 -1.22 -1.17 7.91
C THR A 62 -1.17 0.13 7.11
N ALA A 63 0.02 0.73 6.95
CA ALA A 63 0.20 1.96 6.19
C ALA A 63 -0.12 1.76 4.71
N VAL A 64 0.29 0.63 4.12
CA VAL A 64 -0.03 0.26 2.73
C VAL A 64 -1.53 0.12 2.53
N LEU A 65 -2.20 -0.67 3.39
CA LEU A 65 -3.65 -0.91 3.28
C LEU A 65 -4.47 0.37 3.47
N LYS A 66 -4.07 1.24 4.41
CA LYS A 66 -4.72 2.55 4.59
C LYS A 66 -4.56 3.44 3.37
N THR A 67 -3.34 3.54 2.84
CA THR A 67 -3.05 4.36 1.65
C THR A 67 -3.88 3.86 0.46
N ALA A 68 -3.95 2.54 0.27
CA ALA A 68 -4.79 1.91 -0.75
C ALA A 68 -6.28 2.21 -0.55
N GLY A 69 -6.78 2.05 0.67
CA GLY A 69 -8.18 2.32 1.00
C GLY A 69 -8.58 3.80 0.79
N TYR A 70 -7.66 4.75 1.01
CA TYR A 70 -7.92 6.16 0.71
C TYR A 70 -7.93 6.46 -0.79
N MET A 71 -7.01 5.84 -1.54
CA MET A 71 -7.01 5.91 -3.00
C MET A 71 -8.33 5.34 -3.57
N GLU A 72 -8.77 4.18 -3.10
CA GLU A 72 -10.03 3.57 -3.53
C GLU A 72 -11.23 4.46 -3.23
N GLN A 73 -11.24 5.16 -2.09
CA GLN A 73 -12.30 6.11 -1.76
C GLN A 73 -12.35 7.27 -2.77
N GLU A 74 -11.22 7.92 -3.05
CA GLU A 74 -11.18 9.01 -4.06
C GLU A 74 -11.55 8.49 -5.45
N PHE A 75 -11.09 7.29 -5.83
CA PHE A 75 -11.43 6.65 -7.10
C PHE A 75 -12.95 6.41 -7.24
N ASN A 76 -13.61 5.99 -6.15
CA ASN A 76 -15.05 5.79 -6.11
C ASN A 76 -15.85 7.09 -5.89
N GLY A 77 -15.20 8.26 -5.94
CA GLY A 77 -15.85 9.57 -5.76
C GLY A 77 -16.17 9.93 -4.31
N LYS A 78 -15.74 9.13 -3.33
CA LYS A 78 -15.80 9.51 -1.92
C LYS A 78 -14.61 10.42 -1.60
N ILE A 79 -14.89 11.72 -1.72
CA ILE A 79 -13.94 12.79 -1.42
C ILE A 79 -13.45 12.69 0.03
N LEU A 80 -12.13 12.59 0.20
CA LEU A 80 -11.53 12.50 1.52
C LEU A 80 -11.68 13.82 2.29
N THR A 81 -11.96 13.68 3.58
CA THR A 81 -11.94 14.80 4.53
C THR A 81 -10.52 15.27 4.82
N ASN A 82 -10.36 16.47 5.39
CA ASN A 82 -9.04 16.99 5.78
C ASN A 82 -8.31 16.08 6.79
N SER A 83 -9.06 15.42 7.68
CA SER A 83 -8.50 14.44 8.63
C SER A 83 -7.95 13.21 7.89
N GLU A 84 -8.71 12.68 6.93
CA GLU A 84 -8.28 11.55 6.10
C GLU A 84 -7.11 11.91 5.19
N LEU A 85 -7.08 13.13 4.62
CA LEU A 85 -5.93 13.65 3.86
C LEU A 85 -4.68 13.77 4.75
N THR A 86 -4.85 14.15 6.01
CA THR A 86 -3.75 14.22 6.98
C THR A 86 -3.23 12.83 7.33
N ASP A 87 -4.12 11.86 7.60
CA ASP A 87 -3.70 10.47 7.84
C ASP A 87 -3.02 9.88 6.60
N LEU A 88 -3.60 10.07 5.41
CA LEU A 88 -3.01 9.65 4.13
C LEU A 88 -1.58 10.20 3.97
N THR A 89 -1.39 11.49 4.23
CA THR A 89 -0.08 12.15 4.20
C THR A 89 0.89 11.48 5.18
N ALA A 90 0.45 11.20 6.40
CA ALA A 90 1.26 10.54 7.42
C ALA A 90 1.65 9.11 7.02
N GLN A 91 0.74 8.33 6.45
CA GLN A 91 1.03 6.97 5.99
C GLN A 91 2.06 6.97 4.85
N MET A 92 1.89 7.84 3.84
CA MET A 92 2.84 7.93 2.73
C MET A 92 4.22 8.43 3.18
N ASN A 93 4.28 9.41 4.07
CA ASN A 93 5.55 9.87 4.65
C ASN A 93 6.24 8.78 5.47
N TYR A 94 5.49 8.00 6.25
CA TYR A 94 6.03 6.87 6.98
C TYR A 94 6.65 5.85 6.02
N LEU A 95 5.94 5.47 4.95
CA LEU A 95 6.43 4.54 3.93
C LEU A 95 7.67 5.08 3.20
N ALA A 96 7.68 6.36 2.84
CA ALA A 96 8.81 7.00 2.15
C ALA A 96 10.06 7.12 3.05
N ALA A 97 9.87 7.22 4.37
CA ALA A 97 10.94 7.31 5.35
C ALA A 97 11.53 5.95 5.76
N LEU A 98 10.98 4.84 5.28
CA LEU A 98 11.54 3.52 5.56
C LEU A 98 12.95 3.39 4.95
N PRO A 99 13.88 2.71 5.65
CA PRO A 99 15.13 2.26 5.05
C PRO A 99 14.85 1.35 3.84
N ASP A 100 15.66 1.43 2.78
CA ASP A 100 15.44 0.66 1.54
C ASP A 100 15.33 -0.84 1.79
N LYS A 101 16.19 -1.36 2.68
CA LYS A 101 16.21 -2.77 3.11
C LYS A 101 14.95 -3.23 3.83
N ASP A 102 14.16 -2.31 4.38
CA ASP A 102 12.96 -2.62 5.15
C ASP A 102 11.69 -2.54 4.28
N ILE A 103 11.81 -2.11 3.02
CA ILE A 103 10.71 -2.10 2.06
C ILE A 103 10.71 -3.44 1.29
N PRO A 104 9.66 -4.26 1.41
CA PRO A 104 9.57 -5.50 0.65
C PRO A 104 9.55 -5.22 -0.86
N THR A 105 10.43 -5.89 -1.61
CA THR A 105 10.56 -5.70 -3.07
C THR A 105 9.27 -6.00 -3.82
N GLU A 106 8.48 -6.97 -3.35
CA GLU A 106 7.16 -7.31 -3.90
C GLU A 106 6.14 -6.16 -3.82
N LEU A 107 6.36 -5.20 -2.91
CA LEU A 107 5.47 -4.05 -2.74
C LEU A 107 5.91 -2.83 -3.56
N LEU A 108 7.10 -2.82 -4.18
CA LEU A 108 7.61 -1.64 -4.88
C LEU A 108 6.68 -1.21 -6.01
N GLY A 109 6.35 -2.09 -6.96
CA GLY A 109 5.44 -1.75 -8.06
C GLY A 109 4.05 -1.31 -7.57
N TYR A 110 3.56 -1.89 -6.47
CA TYR A 110 2.28 -1.53 -5.87
C TYR A 110 2.31 -0.13 -5.23
N LEU A 111 3.36 0.19 -4.47
CA LEU A 111 3.57 1.49 -3.85
C LEU A 111 3.76 2.59 -4.90
N GLU A 112 4.49 2.30 -5.96
CA GLU A 112 4.64 3.22 -7.11
C GLU A 112 3.28 3.48 -7.76
N GLY A 113 2.52 2.43 -8.07
CA GLY A 113 1.18 2.56 -8.65
C GLY A 113 0.20 3.37 -7.79
N ILE A 114 0.18 3.14 -6.48
CA ILE A 114 -0.65 3.92 -5.54
C ILE A 114 -0.22 5.39 -5.54
N SER A 115 1.08 5.65 -5.44
CA SER A 115 1.60 7.01 -5.37
C SER A 115 1.28 7.83 -6.62
N ILE A 116 1.31 7.22 -7.81
CA ILE A 116 0.90 7.84 -9.07
C ILE A 116 -0.60 8.07 -9.09
N SER A 117 -1.40 7.08 -8.70
CA SER A 117 -2.85 7.17 -8.67
C SER A 117 -3.34 8.28 -7.74
N ILE A 118 -2.73 8.45 -6.56
CA ILE A 118 -3.05 9.56 -5.64
C ILE A 118 -2.73 10.92 -6.26
N GLN A 119 -1.60 11.03 -6.98
CA GLN A 119 -1.23 12.27 -7.68
C GLN A 119 -2.22 12.64 -8.78
N ASP A 120 -2.86 11.66 -9.42
CA ASP A 120 -3.87 11.87 -10.45
C ASP A 120 -5.29 12.09 -9.88
N LEU A 121 -5.65 11.40 -8.80
CA LEU A 121 -7.00 11.44 -8.22
C LEU A 121 -7.26 12.68 -7.37
N LEU A 122 -6.32 13.06 -6.48
CA LEU A 122 -6.55 14.18 -5.55
C LEU A 122 -6.84 15.53 -6.25
N PRO A 123 -6.23 15.89 -7.39
CA PRO A 123 -6.57 17.12 -8.09
C PRO A 123 -7.97 17.13 -8.71
N LYS A 124 -8.61 15.97 -8.91
CA LYS A 124 -9.92 15.85 -9.60
C LYS A 124 -11.12 16.16 -8.73
N GLY A 125 -10.98 16.09 -7.41
CA GLY A 125 -12.07 16.45 -6.51
C GLY A 125 -12.21 17.97 -6.29
N PRO A 126 -13.06 18.40 -5.34
CA PRO A 126 -13.43 19.80 -5.18
C PRO A 126 -12.25 20.76 -4.99
N VAL A 127 -12.35 21.93 -5.61
CA VAL A 127 -11.38 23.03 -5.47
C VAL A 127 -11.44 23.58 -4.04
N GLY A 128 -10.27 23.87 -3.45
CA GLY A 128 -10.14 24.44 -2.10
C GLY A 128 -9.77 23.44 -0.99
N ARG A 129 -9.65 22.14 -1.31
CA ARG A 129 -9.10 21.12 -0.40
C ARG A 129 -7.60 21.30 -0.18
N ASP A 130 -7.12 21.02 1.03
CA ASP A 130 -5.69 21.04 1.34
C ASP A 130 -5.00 19.73 0.93
N ILE A 131 -4.89 19.51 -0.39
CA ILE A 131 -4.31 18.28 -0.96
C ILE A 131 -2.78 18.35 -1.12
N LYS A 132 -2.18 19.54 -0.97
CA LYS A 132 -0.75 19.76 -1.26
C LYS A 132 0.18 18.87 -0.41
N PRO A 133 -0.05 18.68 0.91
CA PRO A 133 0.79 17.79 1.71
C PRO A 133 0.74 16.34 1.22
N ALA A 134 -0.45 15.85 0.86
CA ALA A 134 -0.64 14.50 0.35
C ALA A 134 0.04 14.31 -1.01
N LEU A 135 -0.10 15.28 -1.93
CA LEU A 135 0.59 15.24 -3.22
C LEU A 135 2.12 15.21 -3.08
N LYS A 136 2.67 16.01 -2.15
CA LYS A 136 4.11 16.03 -1.86
C LYS A 136 4.57 14.68 -1.30
N ALA A 137 3.83 14.11 -0.36
CA ALA A 137 4.15 12.81 0.23
C ALA A 137 4.03 11.66 -0.79
N ALA A 138 3.01 11.70 -1.66
CA ALA A 138 2.87 10.75 -2.76
C ALA A 138 4.07 10.83 -3.71
N ARG A 139 4.50 12.03 -4.09
CA ARG A 139 5.67 12.21 -4.94
C ARG A 139 6.96 11.71 -4.28
N ALA A 140 7.13 11.96 -2.99
CA ALA A 140 8.29 11.47 -2.23
C ALA A 140 8.33 9.94 -2.18
N LEU A 141 7.17 9.30 -1.94
CA LEU A 141 7.04 7.85 -1.96
C LEU A 141 7.35 7.27 -3.35
N GLN A 142 6.83 7.89 -4.41
CA GLN A 142 7.13 7.48 -5.79
C GLN A 142 8.65 7.50 -6.03
N LEU A 143 9.31 8.63 -5.77
CA LEU A 143 10.74 8.79 -6.01
C LEU A 143 11.58 7.79 -5.19
N LYS A 144 11.18 7.53 -3.95
CA LYS A 144 11.83 6.54 -3.09
C LYS A 144 11.75 5.14 -3.70
N VAL A 145 10.56 4.72 -4.10
CA VAL A 145 10.31 3.38 -4.64
C VAL A 145 10.99 3.19 -5.99
N SER A 146 10.91 4.17 -6.89
CA SER A 146 11.58 4.13 -8.20
C SER A 146 13.11 4.19 -8.09
N ALA A 147 13.68 4.60 -6.94
CA ALA A 147 15.13 4.56 -6.71
C ALA A 147 15.62 3.21 -6.16
N ILE A 148 14.71 2.38 -5.64
CA ILE A 148 15.02 1.02 -5.14
C ILE A 148 14.86 -0.01 -6.25
N GLY A 149 13.80 0.13 -7.06
CA GLY A 149 13.51 -0.74 -8.22
C GLY A 149 14.41 -0.48 -9.41
#